data_AF-A0A352MFW4-F1
#
_entry.id   AF-A0A352MFW4-F1
#
_cell.length_a   1.000
_cell.length_b   1.000
_cell.length_c   1.000
_cell.angle_alpha   90.00
_cell.angle_beta   90.00
_cell.angle_gamma   90.00
#
_symmetry.space_group_name_H-M   'P 1'
#
loop_
_entity.id
_entity.type
_entity.pdbx_description
1 polymer ?
#
loop_
_entity_poly.entity_id
_entity_poly.type
_entity_poly.pdbx_seq_one_letter_code
_entity_poly.pdbx_strand_id
1 'polypeptide(L)'
;KQGIPSGEADGFSMYVSTLKWVTHSHHLSEDDIAFPYFKDYVDAPYVQLKADHVAMARILDSLDQCLPEISSGGVGKLKEVLYEFDKLWGPHIKIEEENFTSEKLQAVIEMKEQINLVDKLAEHSVKNSGPGPLTLPFLFYNIEGRDRDDFMKPIPWIVKKVLVPIIWRSQWKPMSPFFL
;
A
#
# COMPACT_ATOMS: atom_id res chain seq x y z
N LYS A 1 -26.00 15.93 2.71
CA LYS A 1 -25.46 14.93 1.75
C LYS A 1 -23.98 14.77 2.05
N GLN A 2 -23.56 13.64 2.63
CA GLN A 2 -22.14 13.31 2.79
C GLN A 2 -21.67 12.72 1.46
N GLY A 3 -21.01 13.53 0.64
CA GLY A 3 -20.40 13.13 -0.62
C GLY A 3 -19.07 13.86 -0.78
N ILE A 4 -18.32 13.52 -1.83
CA ILE A 4 -17.03 14.18 -2.12
C ILE A 4 -17.32 15.62 -2.57
N PRO A 5 -16.57 16.63 -2.06
CA PRO A 5 -16.73 18.01 -2.51
C PRO A 5 -16.63 18.15 -4.03
N SER A 6 -17.42 19.06 -4.59
CA SER A 6 -17.42 19.34 -6.02
C SER A 6 -16.02 19.80 -6.48
N GLY A 7 -15.44 19.11 -7.46
CA GLY A 7 -14.09 19.38 -7.96
C GLY A 7 -12.98 18.50 -7.36
N GLU A 8 -13.29 17.65 -6.37
CA GLU A 8 -12.30 16.75 -5.75
C GLU A 8 -12.48 15.28 -6.17
N ALA A 9 -13.51 14.96 -6.95
CA ALA A 9 -13.85 13.59 -7.35
C ALA A 9 -12.72 12.87 -8.10
N ASP A 10 -12.03 13.58 -9.00
CA ASP A 10 -10.90 13.01 -9.75
C ASP A 10 -9.72 12.70 -8.83
N GLY A 11 -9.38 13.65 -7.95
CA GLY A 11 -8.35 13.48 -6.94
C GLY A 11 -8.62 12.31 -5.99
N PHE A 12 -9.88 12.17 -5.59
CA PHE A 12 -10.29 11.06 -4.73
C PHE A 12 -10.25 9.71 -5.45
N SER A 13 -10.68 9.67 -6.71
CA SER A 13 -10.59 8.47 -7.56
C SER A 13 -9.14 8.01 -7.73
N MET A 14 -8.23 8.95 -7.94
CA MET A 14 -6.79 8.69 -8.02
C MET A 14 -6.25 8.17 -6.69
N TYR A 15 -6.67 8.76 -5.57
CA TYR A 15 -6.26 8.32 -4.22
C TYR A 15 -6.70 6.87 -3.94
N VAL A 16 -7.97 6.54 -4.18
CA VAL A 16 -8.53 5.19 -3.98
C VAL A 16 -7.88 4.16 -4.92
N SER A 17 -7.62 4.53 -6.17
CA SER A 17 -6.90 3.65 -7.11
C SER A 17 -5.47 3.39 -6.63
N THR A 18 -4.81 4.41 -6.08
CA THR A 18 -3.45 4.29 -5.56
C THR A 18 -3.40 3.42 -4.31
N LEU A 19 -4.38 3.54 -3.40
CA LEU A 19 -4.55 2.62 -2.26
C LEU A 19 -4.62 1.17 -2.75
N LYS A 20 -5.50 0.88 -3.73
CA LYS A 20 -5.61 -0.46 -4.34
C LYS A 20 -4.26 -0.95 -4.85
N TRP A 21 -3.54 -0.16 -5.65
CA TRP A 21 -2.27 -0.59 -6.23
C TRP A 21 -1.19 -0.85 -5.19
N VAL A 22 -1.07 0.03 -4.19
CA VAL A 22 -0.09 -0.12 -3.10
C VAL A 22 -0.37 -1.38 -2.30
N THR A 23 -1.60 -1.56 -1.82
CA THR A 23 -1.98 -2.74 -1.02
C THR A 23 -1.83 -4.04 -1.82
N HIS A 24 -2.25 -4.05 -3.10
CA HIS A 24 -2.09 -5.23 -3.93
C HIS A 24 -0.61 -5.57 -4.17
N SER A 25 0.22 -4.57 -4.48
CA SER A 25 1.66 -4.78 -4.68
C SER A 25 2.39 -5.24 -3.42
N HIS A 26 1.93 -4.81 -2.25
CA HIS A 26 2.45 -5.25 -0.96
C HIS A 26 2.20 -6.75 -0.76
N HIS A 27 0.93 -7.19 -0.82
CA HIS A 27 0.58 -8.60 -0.65
C HIS A 27 1.20 -9.51 -1.72
N LEU A 28 1.34 -9.04 -2.97
CA LEU A 28 2.07 -9.80 -3.99
C LEU A 28 3.54 -10.01 -3.62
N SER A 29 4.19 -9.00 -3.05
CA SER A 29 5.58 -9.12 -2.62
C SER A 29 5.73 -10.11 -1.46
N GLU A 30 4.74 -10.19 -0.59
CA GLU A 30 4.70 -11.20 0.48
C GLU A 30 4.48 -12.61 -0.07
N ASP A 31 3.46 -12.80 -0.90
CA ASP A 31 3.10 -14.10 -1.45
C ASP A 31 4.19 -14.68 -2.36
N ASP A 32 4.84 -13.84 -3.17
CA ASP A 32 5.80 -14.29 -4.18
C ASP A 32 7.24 -14.34 -3.66
N ILE A 33 7.57 -13.58 -2.61
CA ILE A 33 8.95 -13.41 -2.15
C ILE A 33 9.07 -13.65 -0.64
N ALA A 34 8.39 -12.85 0.19
CA ALA A 34 8.64 -12.84 1.62
C ALA A 34 8.21 -14.14 2.31
N PHE A 35 6.95 -14.56 2.16
CA PHE A 35 6.42 -15.78 2.79
C PHE A 35 7.08 -17.07 2.28
N PRO A 36 7.35 -17.24 0.97
CA PRO A 36 8.14 -18.37 0.50
C PRO A 36 9.51 -18.49 1.16
N TYR A 37 10.13 -17.36 1.53
CA TYR A 37 11.40 -17.34 2.24
C TYR A 37 11.20 -17.58 3.74
N PHE A 38 10.26 -16.87 4.39
CA PHE A 38 10.05 -16.92 5.84
C PHE A 38 9.52 -18.25 6.34
N LYS A 39 8.76 -19.00 5.53
CA LYS A 39 8.17 -20.29 5.95
C LYS A 39 9.18 -21.31 6.45
N ASP A 40 10.45 -21.20 6.04
CA ASP A 40 11.52 -22.12 6.45
C ASP A 40 12.11 -21.73 7.83
N TYR A 41 11.78 -20.54 8.36
CA TYR A 41 12.38 -19.95 9.56
C TYR A 41 11.37 -19.52 10.63
N VAL A 42 10.16 -19.14 10.23
CA VAL A 42 9.13 -18.58 11.10
C VAL A 42 7.86 -19.41 10.96
N ASP A 43 7.38 -19.96 12.08
CA ASP A 43 6.06 -20.59 12.13
C ASP A 43 4.99 -19.49 12.21
N ALA A 44 4.13 -19.44 11.20
CA ALA A 44 3.09 -18.43 11.03
C ALA A 44 1.91 -19.05 10.25
N PRO A 45 0.69 -18.49 10.35
CA PRO A 45 -0.48 -19.03 9.67
C PRO A 45 -0.51 -18.65 8.18
N TYR A 46 0.51 -19.05 7.41
CA TYR A 46 0.67 -18.70 5.98
C TYR A 46 -0.55 -19.02 5.10
N VAL A 47 -1.28 -20.10 5.41
CA VAL A 47 -2.50 -20.48 4.68
C VAL A 47 -3.61 -19.44 4.90
N GLN A 48 -3.75 -18.94 6.13
CA GLN A 48 -4.71 -17.90 6.46
C GLN A 48 -4.32 -16.56 5.83
N LEU A 49 -3.05 -16.15 5.98
CA LEU A 49 -2.53 -14.90 5.40
C LEU A 49 -2.78 -14.83 3.90
N LYS A 50 -2.46 -15.92 3.17
CA LYS A 50 -2.73 -16.00 1.74
C LYS A 50 -4.22 -15.98 1.39
N ALA A 51 -5.06 -16.61 2.21
CA ALA A 51 -6.51 -16.57 2.01
C ALA A 51 -7.05 -15.13 2.19
N ASP A 52 -6.53 -14.40 3.17
CA ASP A 52 -6.86 -12.99 3.40
C ASP A 52 -6.40 -12.12 2.23
N HIS A 53 -5.18 -12.31 1.71
CA HIS A 53 -4.69 -11.62 0.51
C HIS A 53 -5.64 -11.79 -0.68
N VAL A 54 -6.08 -13.03 -0.95
CA VAL A 54 -7.01 -13.33 -2.04
C VAL A 54 -8.38 -12.68 -1.81
N ALA A 55 -8.88 -12.68 -0.57
CA ALA A 55 -10.15 -12.06 -0.23
C ALA A 55 -10.09 -10.53 -0.39
N MET A 56 -9.03 -9.90 0.13
CA MET A 56 -8.80 -8.46 0.02
C MET A 56 -8.61 -8.03 -1.44
N ALA A 57 -7.87 -8.79 -2.25
CA ALA A 57 -7.72 -8.50 -3.67
C ALA A 57 -9.08 -8.44 -4.40
N ARG A 58 -9.98 -9.40 -4.12
CA ARG A 58 -11.34 -9.40 -4.70
C ARG A 58 -12.18 -8.22 -4.25
N ILE A 59 -12.07 -7.82 -2.98
CA ILE A 59 -12.76 -6.64 -2.44
C ILE A 59 -12.24 -5.38 -3.14
N LEU A 60 -10.91 -5.21 -3.22
CA LEU A 60 -10.29 -4.06 -3.85
C LEU A 60 -10.54 -4.00 -5.36
N ASP A 61 -10.70 -5.13 -6.04
CA ASP A 61 -11.13 -5.16 -7.44
C ASP A 61 -12.53 -4.59 -7.66
N SER A 62 -13.37 -4.59 -6.63
CA SER A 62 -14.69 -3.95 -6.70
C SER A 62 -14.60 -2.42 -6.70
N LEU A 63 -13.45 -1.82 -6.34
CA LEU A 63 -13.24 -0.38 -6.39
C LEU A 63 -13.31 0.17 -7.82
N ASP A 64 -12.85 -0.59 -8.81
CA ASP A 64 -12.86 -0.16 -10.22
C ASP A 64 -14.30 0.09 -10.71
N GLN A 65 -15.26 -0.66 -10.15
CA GLN A 65 -16.68 -0.50 -10.45
C GLN A 65 -17.31 0.70 -9.74
N CYS A 66 -16.66 1.23 -8.70
CA CYS A 66 -17.10 2.41 -7.95
C CYS A 66 -16.62 3.72 -8.60
N LEU A 67 -15.51 3.70 -9.35
CA LEU A 67 -14.89 4.89 -9.93
C LEU A 67 -15.87 5.75 -10.77
N PRO A 68 -16.75 5.19 -11.63
CA PRO A 68 -17.70 5.99 -12.39
C PRO A 68 -18.71 6.73 -11.50
N GLU A 69 -19.13 6.12 -10.39
CA GLU A 69 -20.08 6.73 -9.44
C GLU A 69 -19.42 7.88 -8.67
N ILE A 70 -18.14 7.74 -8.32
CA ILE A 70 -17.36 8.78 -7.65
C ILE A 70 -17.38 10.08 -8.44
N SER A 71 -17.18 10.02 -9.76
CA SER A 71 -17.24 11.20 -10.65
C SER A 71 -18.59 11.91 -10.63
N SER A 72 -19.67 11.20 -10.27
CA SER A 72 -21.01 11.76 -10.10
C SER A 72 -21.35 12.16 -8.65
N GLY A 73 -20.38 12.07 -7.74
CA GLY A 73 -20.54 12.35 -6.31
C GLY A 73 -21.14 11.20 -5.49
N GLY A 74 -21.30 10.02 -6.10
CA GLY A 74 -21.78 8.80 -5.45
C GLY A 74 -20.66 8.11 -4.67
N VAL A 75 -20.94 7.77 -3.41
CA VAL A 75 -19.98 7.07 -2.52
C VAL A 75 -20.58 5.86 -1.81
N GLY A 76 -21.80 5.46 -2.15
CA GLY A 76 -22.53 4.38 -1.45
C GLY A 76 -21.78 3.05 -1.55
N LYS A 77 -21.62 2.54 -2.77
CA LYS A 77 -20.90 1.29 -3.04
C LYS A 77 -19.45 1.35 -2.59
N LEU A 78 -18.79 2.50 -2.75
CA LEU A 78 -17.43 2.69 -2.26
C LEU A 78 -17.33 2.52 -0.74
N LYS A 79 -18.26 3.11 0.02
CA LYS A 79 -18.28 2.96 1.49
C LYS A 79 -18.45 1.50 1.89
N GLU A 80 -19.30 0.76 1.19
CA GLU A 80 -19.49 -0.68 1.44
C GLU A 80 -18.20 -1.46 1.16
N VAL A 81 -17.53 -1.22 0.02
CA VAL A 81 -16.26 -1.88 -0.32
C VAL A 81 -15.17 -1.56 0.71
N LEU A 82 -15.00 -0.30 1.10
CA LEU A 82 -14.01 0.09 2.10
C LEU A 82 -14.33 -0.48 3.48
N TYR A 83 -15.61 -0.59 3.84
CA TYR A 83 -16.04 -1.20 5.09
C TYR A 83 -15.75 -2.71 5.13
N GLU A 84 -15.98 -3.44 4.04
CA GLU A 84 -15.61 -4.86 3.96
C GLU A 84 -14.09 -5.05 3.96
N PHE A 85 -13.34 -4.15 3.33
CA PHE A 85 -11.88 -4.18 3.39
C PHE A 85 -11.37 -3.98 4.83
N ASP A 86 -11.87 -2.97 5.55
CA ASP A 86 -11.47 -2.65 6.92
C ASP A 86 -11.67 -3.82 7.90
N LYS A 87 -12.76 -4.57 7.74
CA LYS A 87 -13.03 -5.78 8.54
C LYS A 87 -11.94 -6.85 8.44
N LEU A 88 -11.30 -6.97 7.27
CA LEU A 88 -10.20 -7.92 7.06
C LEU A 88 -8.85 -7.33 7.43
N TRP A 89 -8.64 -6.05 7.10
CA TRP A 89 -7.36 -5.37 7.22
C TRP A 89 -6.79 -5.38 8.65
N GLY A 90 -7.59 -4.95 9.65
CA GLY A 90 -7.13 -4.87 11.04
C GLY A 90 -6.68 -6.22 11.62
N PRO A 91 -7.52 -7.28 11.55
CA PRO A 91 -7.12 -8.61 11.98
C PRO A 91 -5.92 -9.17 11.21
N HIS A 92 -5.86 -8.92 9.89
CA HIS A 92 -4.79 -9.42 9.02
C HIS A 92 -3.42 -8.83 9.40
N ILE A 93 -3.28 -7.50 9.44
CA ILE A 93 -2.01 -6.86 9.84
C ILE A 93 -1.60 -7.30 11.24
N LYS A 94 -2.55 -7.43 12.16
CA LYS A 94 -2.23 -7.87 13.51
C LYS A 94 -1.53 -9.24 13.51
N ILE A 95 -1.97 -10.18 12.67
CA ILE A 95 -1.30 -11.47 12.53
C ILE A 95 0.12 -11.28 11.99
N GLU A 96 0.30 -10.43 10.98
CA GLU A 96 1.62 -10.17 10.40
C GLU A 96 2.58 -9.52 11.39
N GLU A 97 2.15 -8.44 12.05
CA GLU A 97 2.94 -7.72 13.05
C GLU A 97 3.29 -8.58 14.25
N GLU A 98 2.41 -9.50 14.66
CA GLU A 98 2.71 -10.44 15.74
C GLU A 98 3.72 -11.52 15.33
N ASN A 99 3.80 -11.89 14.04
CA ASN A 99 4.63 -13.02 13.57
C ASN A 99 5.96 -12.59 12.92
N PHE A 100 6.01 -11.43 12.26
CA PHE A 100 7.15 -10.95 11.48
C PHE A 100 7.78 -9.70 12.10
N THR A 101 7.97 -9.70 13.42
CA THR A 101 8.66 -8.59 14.10
C THR A 101 10.14 -8.51 13.71
N SER A 102 10.73 -7.33 13.85
CA SER A 102 12.17 -7.15 13.62
C SER A 102 13.01 -8.10 14.47
N GLU A 103 12.62 -8.32 15.73
CA GLU A 103 13.32 -9.22 16.66
C GLU A 103 13.24 -10.68 16.20
N LYS A 104 12.06 -11.14 15.77
CA LYS A 104 11.86 -12.51 15.29
C LYS A 104 12.66 -12.77 14.01
N LEU A 105 12.63 -11.83 13.06
CA LEU A 105 13.36 -11.97 11.80
C LEU A 105 14.88 -11.90 12.01
N GLN A 106 15.37 -10.98 12.85
CA GLN A 106 16.81 -10.88 13.17
C GLN A 106 17.37 -12.09 13.91
N ALA A 107 16.53 -12.81 14.66
CA ALA A 107 16.95 -14.02 15.37
C ALA A 107 17.20 -15.22 14.43
N VAL A 108 16.65 -15.20 13.21
CA VAL A 108 16.64 -16.37 12.30
C VAL A 108 17.16 -16.08 10.89
N ILE A 109 17.30 -14.80 10.51
CA ILE A 109 17.78 -14.38 9.19
C ILE A 109 18.99 -13.46 9.36
N GLU A 110 20.09 -13.80 8.72
CA GLU A 110 21.31 -13.00 8.76
C GLU A 110 21.12 -11.63 8.08
N MET A 111 21.79 -10.60 8.58
CA MET A 111 21.65 -9.22 8.07
C MET A 111 21.90 -9.12 6.56
N LYS A 112 22.88 -9.87 6.03
CA LYS A 112 23.18 -9.89 4.60
C LYS A 112 22.01 -10.45 3.79
N GLU A 113 21.32 -11.46 4.30
CA GLU A 113 20.16 -12.05 3.65
C GLU A 113 18.95 -11.12 3.72
N GLN A 114 18.76 -10.42 4.84
CA GLN A 114 17.73 -9.39 4.98
C GLN A 114 17.91 -8.27 3.94
N ILE A 115 19.14 -7.77 3.74
CA ILE A 115 19.44 -6.77 2.71
C ILE A 115 19.05 -7.27 1.31
N ASN A 116 19.46 -8.49 0.96
CA ASN A 116 19.12 -9.09 -0.34
C ASN A 116 17.60 -9.27 -0.51
N LEU A 117 16.88 -9.59 0.57
CA LEU A 117 15.43 -9.74 0.54
C LEU A 117 14.75 -8.38 0.32
N VAL A 118 15.18 -7.34 1.03
CA VAL A 118 14.69 -5.97 0.87
C VAL A 118 14.88 -5.48 -0.56
N ASP A 119 16.03 -5.74 -1.18
CA ASP A 119 16.28 -5.36 -2.58
C ASP A 119 15.30 -6.04 -3.55
N LYS A 120 15.06 -7.35 -3.37
CA LYS A 120 14.08 -8.10 -4.18
C LYS A 120 12.65 -7.57 -3.99
N LEU A 121 12.26 -7.29 -2.76
CA LEU A 121 10.94 -6.74 -2.43
C LEU A 121 10.77 -5.34 -3.04
N ALA A 122 11.81 -4.50 -3.02
CA ALA A 122 11.79 -3.18 -3.63
C ALA A 122 11.63 -3.27 -5.16
N GLU A 123 12.40 -4.14 -5.83
CA GLU A 123 12.27 -4.35 -7.28
C GLU A 123 10.89 -4.88 -7.66
N HIS A 124 10.37 -5.83 -6.88
CA HIS A 124 9.05 -6.40 -7.09
C HIS A 124 7.95 -5.36 -6.89
N SER A 125 8.04 -4.57 -5.83
CA SER A 125 7.10 -3.48 -5.56
C SER A 125 7.10 -2.46 -6.69
N VAL A 126 8.26 -2.02 -7.18
CA VAL A 126 8.32 -1.05 -8.29
C VAL A 126 7.65 -1.58 -9.57
N LYS A 127 7.72 -2.88 -9.84
CA LYS A 127 7.09 -3.50 -11.02
C LYS A 127 5.57 -3.59 -10.90
N ASN A 128 5.05 -3.69 -9.67
CA ASN A 128 3.64 -4.01 -9.42
C ASN A 128 2.83 -2.84 -8.80
N SER A 129 3.49 -1.81 -8.25
CA SER A 129 2.84 -0.75 -7.44
C SER A 129 2.19 0.39 -8.24
N GLY A 130 1.77 0.17 -9.48
CA GLY A 130 1.13 1.21 -10.30
C GLY A 130 2.08 2.38 -10.66
N PRO A 131 1.55 3.53 -11.09
CA PRO A 131 2.37 4.65 -11.56
C PRO A 131 3.15 5.32 -10.42
N GLY A 132 4.49 5.28 -10.49
CA GLY A 132 5.38 5.92 -9.51
C GLY A 132 5.05 7.38 -9.15
N PRO A 133 4.66 8.26 -10.11
CA PRO A 133 4.22 9.62 -9.81
C PRO A 133 2.97 9.75 -8.94
N LEU A 134 2.23 8.67 -8.67
CA LEU A 134 1.06 8.63 -7.79
C LEU A 134 1.36 7.84 -6.52
N THR A 135 1.93 6.64 -6.67
CA THR A 135 2.24 5.71 -5.59
C THR A 135 3.26 6.27 -4.61
N LEU A 136 4.34 6.90 -5.10
CA LEU A 136 5.37 7.41 -4.22
C LEU A 136 4.91 8.62 -3.39
N PRO A 137 4.23 9.63 -3.96
CA PRO A 137 3.58 10.68 -3.17
C PRO A 137 2.53 10.14 -2.20
N PHE A 138 1.74 9.14 -2.60
CA PHE A 138 0.79 8.49 -1.70
C PHE A 138 1.50 7.94 -0.44
N LEU A 139 2.60 7.20 -0.60
CA LEU A 139 3.39 6.72 0.54
C LEU A 139 4.02 7.88 1.33
N PHE A 140 4.57 8.89 0.65
CA PHE A 140 5.23 10.03 1.31
C PHE A 140 4.31 10.80 2.23
N TYR A 141 3.06 10.98 1.81
CA TYR A 141 2.12 11.86 2.49
C TYR A 141 1.08 11.12 3.32
N ASN A 142 1.03 9.77 3.31
CA ASN A 142 0.12 8.98 4.16
C ASN A 142 0.83 8.12 5.21
N ILE A 143 2.16 8.20 5.34
CA ILE A 143 2.89 7.67 6.50
C ILE A 143 3.10 8.84 7.48
N GLU A 144 2.98 8.65 8.79
CA GLU A 144 3.11 9.74 9.77
C GLU A 144 4.46 9.76 10.49
N GLY A 145 4.83 10.92 11.03
CA GLY A 145 5.91 11.05 12.02
C GLY A 145 7.24 10.39 11.65
N ARG A 146 7.76 9.58 12.57
CA ARG A 146 9.07 8.92 12.45
C ARG A 146 9.09 7.86 11.34
N ASP A 147 7.97 7.18 11.13
CA ASP A 147 7.89 6.12 10.11
C ASP A 147 8.07 6.72 8.71
N ARG A 148 7.55 7.94 8.49
CA ARG A 148 7.77 8.69 7.24
C ARG A 148 9.25 8.99 7.07
N ASP A 149 9.93 9.48 8.12
CA ASP A 149 11.35 9.79 8.06
C ASP A 149 12.19 8.54 7.74
N ASP A 150 11.88 7.41 8.39
CA ASP A 150 12.57 6.14 8.18
C ASP A 150 12.35 5.59 6.76
N PHE A 151 11.10 5.60 6.27
CA PHE A 151 10.79 5.24 4.89
C PHE A 151 11.51 6.13 3.87
N MET A 152 11.65 7.42 4.15
CA MET A 152 12.28 8.38 3.24
C MET A 152 13.81 8.35 3.26
N LYS A 153 14.47 7.75 4.26
CA LYS A 153 15.94 7.67 4.36
C LYS A 153 16.61 7.07 3.11
N PRO A 154 16.26 5.86 2.63
CA PRO A 154 16.92 5.22 1.49
C PRO A 154 16.60 5.90 0.15
N ILE A 155 15.57 6.75 0.10
CA ILE A 155 15.11 7.34 -1.16
C ILE A 155 16.06 8.45 -1.61
N PRO A 156 16.51 8.46 -2.90
CA PRO A 156 17.44 9.47 -3.39
C PRO A 156 16.93 10.91 -3.22
N TRP A 157 17.83 11.84 -2.89
CA TRP A 157 17.48 13.25 -2.66
C TRP A 157 16.76 13.87 -3.86
N ILE A 158 17.14 13.50 -5.09
CA ILE A 158 16.54 14.03 -6.33
C ILE A 158 15.06 13.66 -6.41
N VAL A 159 14.69 12.46 -5.95
CA VAL A 159 13.29 12.02 -5.91
C VAL A 159 12.52 12.86 -4.89
N LYS A 160 13.07 13.02 -3.68
CA LYS A 160 12.46 13.76 -2.57
C LYS A 160 12.34 15.26 -2.78
N LYS A 161 13.31 15.87 -3.48
CA LYS A 161 13.43 17.33 -3.60
C LYS A 161 13.08 17.87 -4.98
N VAL A 162 13.05 17.03 -6.01
CA VAL A 162 12.81 17.46 -7.40
C VAL A 162 11.69 16.65 -8.06
N LEU A 163 11.79 15.32 -8.13
CA LEU A 163 10.80 14.53 -8.86
C LEU A 163 9.41 14.67 -8.24
N VAL A 164 9.25 14.29 -6.96
CA VAL A 164 7.94 14.36 -6.27
C VAL A 164 7.44 15.80 -6.17
N PRO A 165 8.16 16.76 -5.53
CA PRO A 165 7.57 18.07 -5.25
C PRO A 165 7.46 19.00 -6.47
N ILE A 166 8.19 18.75 -7.56
CA ILE A 166 8.26 19.66 -8.71
C ILE A 166 7.75 18.98 -9.97
N ILE A 167 8.43 17.93 -10.46
CA ILE A 167 8.16 17.34 -11.78
C ILE A 167 6.84 16.57 -11.80
N TRP A 168 6.53 15.83 -10.74
CA TRP A 168 5.33 15.01 -10.62
C TRP A 168 4.18 15.75 -9.93
N ARG A 169 4.39 17.00 -9.52
CA ARG A 169 3.40 17.76 -8.74
C ARG A 169 2.04 17.81 -9.40
N SER A 170 1.96 18.06 -10.71
CA SER A 170 0.69 18.12 -11.42
C SER A 170 -0.07 16.79 -11.42
N GLN A 171 0.62 15.66 -11.27
CA GLN A 171 0.04 14.33 -11.30
C GLN A 171 -0.58 13.98 -9.94
N TRP A 172 0.15 14.18 -8.83
CA TRP A 172 -0.36 13.79 -7.51
C TRP A 172 -1.14 14.90 -6.78
N LYS A 173 -0.97 16.18 -7.15
CA LYS A 173 -1.63 17.30 -6.47
C LYS A 173 -3.15 17.14 -6.34
N PRO A 174 -3.90 16.59 -7.31
CA PRO A 174 -5.32 16.31 -7.12
C PRO A 174 -5.63 15.44 -5.90
N MET A 175 -4.74 14.53 -5.50
CA MET A 175 -4.91 13.67 -4.32
C MET A 175 -4.62 14.39 -3.00
N SER A 176 -4.02 15.59 -3.02
CA SER A 176 -3.54 16.26 -1.80
C SER A 176 -4.59 16.53 -0.72
N PRO A 177 -5.88 16.78 -1.03
CA PRO A 177 -6.91 16.93 0.00
C PRO A 177 -7.12 15.68 0.88
N PHE A 178 -6.64 14.52 0.41
CA PHE A 178 -6.85 13.22 1.05
C PHE A 178 -5.59 12.65 1.71
N PHE A 179 -4.48 13.39 1.67
CA PHE A 179 -3.25 13.02 2.37
C PHE A 179 -3.31 13.38 3.87
N LEU A 180 -2.41 12.78 4.67
CA LEU A 180 -2.25 13.03 6.12
C LEU A 180 -1.36 14.25 6.42
#